data_AF-A0A178EKC4-F1
#
_entry.id   AF-A0A178EKC4-F1
#
_cell.length_a   1.000
_cell.length_b   1.000
_cell.length_c   1.000
_cell.angle_alpha   90.00
_cell.angle_beta   90.00
_cell.angle_gamma   90.00
#
_symmetry.space_group_name_H-M   'P 1'
#
loop_
_entity.id
_entity.type
_entity.pdbx_description
1 polymer ?
#
loop_
_entity_poly.entity_id
_entity_poly.type
_entity_poly.pdbx_seq_one_letter_code
_entity_poly.pdbx_strand_id
1 'polypeptide(L)'
;MSPINNYGSIGNIAQGDIHVGTLASSWTPRILLTPNRDSEQQQLLPRVRASANNGPTSERPDTPPRPSIVIPFARDVDFVDRGTLLDEIHGRCARPGARTALVGLGGVGKSQLAIEYAYQTRDRSAETWVLWVHASNAARFEQSYRDIADRVKIFGRKDPKADIFKLVHDWLCGSKERWLLVLDNVDDARFLLDRPTTNLTDGSKPLREFLPHCERGSILVTTRNDEAALKLVERRGDVITVEPMDKPSAVALFKKKLGTLDDSSAVAELAVVLEYMPLAIVQAAAYISQRVPRYSVVKYLDEYRKSERKRTSLLDYDEGQLRRDWEAKNSIIVTWQMSFEYIQQTRPSAADLLSLMSLFDRQGIPEALLQRQGSQRGAQRSQSEPRQDVWGSDEEDNGSQSSTGDDQFEDDIVALRNFCFVTVDTSGTSLEMHALVQLATRKWLEANSKLEQWKQQFLGADHPSTLTSMNNLAFTWKAQGQSAEAIDLLRQCVQLRRHVLGDNHPDFLSSLGALKQWEAEGSEQLEELEI
;
A
#
# COMPACT_ATOMS: atom_id res chain seq x y z
N MET A 1 -28.52 -3.01 -51.72
CA MET A 1 -28.07 -4.08 -52.64
C MET A 1 -26.55 -4.14 -52.58
N SER A 2 -25.98 -5.31 -52.31
CA SER A 2 -24.57 -5.66 -52.63
C SER A 2 -24.42 -5.88 -54.16
N PRO A 3 -23.25 -6.19 -54.75
CA PRO A 3 -21.91 -6.44 -54.16
C PRO A 3 -20.76 -5.76 -54.96
N ILE A 4 -19.51 -6.19 -54.75
CA ILE A 4 -18.59 -6.67 -55.82
C ILE A 4 -17.37 -7.37 -55.19
N ASN A 5 -16.99 -8.53 -55.75
CA ASN A 5 -15.76 -9.29 -55.45
C ASN A 5 -14.65 -8.91 -56.43
N ASN A 6 -13.38 -9.21 -56.10
CA ASN A 6 -12.53 -9.87 -57.11
C ASN A 6 -11.41 -10.77 -56.52
N TYR A 7 -10.92 -11.70 -57.36
CA TYR A 7 -10.20 -12.92 -57.00
C TYR A 7 -8.70 -12.97 -57.42
N GLY A 8 -7.92 -13.80 -56.70
CA GLY A 8 -6.81 -14.61 -57.24
C GLY A 8 -5.39 -13.99 -57.30
N SER A 9 -4.30 -14.77 -57.41
CA SER A 9 -4.13 -16.22 -57.20
C SER A 9 -2.63 -16.61 -57.05
N ILE A 10 -2.38 -17.60 -56.19
CA ILE A 10 -1.30 -18.63 -56.11
C ILE A 10 -0.06 -18.51 -57.03
N GLY A 11 1.14 -18.68 -56.44
CA GLY A 11 2.37 -19.11 -57.13
C GLY A 11 3.45 -19.61 -56.15
N ASN A 12 4.06 -20.78 -56.39
CA ASN A 12 5.01 -21.46 -55.50
C ASN A 12 6.20 -22.03 -56.33
N ILE A 13 7.29 -22.48 -55.67
CA ILE A 13 8.39 -23.37 -56.15
C ILE A 13 9.81 -22.78 -56.42
N ALA A 14 10.72 -23.10 -55.47
CA ALA A 14 12.10 -23.65 -55.54
C ALA A 14 13.38 -22.90 -56.07
N GLN A 15 14.40 -22.95 -55.18
CA GLN A 15 15.84 -23.32 -55.35
C GLN A 15 16.81 -22.56 -56.28
N GLY A 16 18.00 -22.21 -55.73
CA GLY A 16 19.20 -21.81 -56.48
C GLY A 16 20.39 -21.38 -55.60
N ASP A 17 21.53 -22.05 -55.73
CA ASP A 17 22.78 -21.93 -54.94
C ASP A 17 23.92 -21.33 -55.84
N ILE A 18 25.18 -20.99 -55.48
CA ILE A 18 26.06 -21.31 -54.34
C ILE A 18 27.16 -20.21 -54.16
N HIS A 19 27.67 -19.99 -52.92
CA HIS A 19 29.11 -19.72 -52.57
C HIS A 19 29.84 -18.40 -53.04
N VAL A 20 30.93 -17.84 -52.46
CA VAL A 20 31.86 -18.10 -51.30
C VAL A 20 32.40 -16.75 -50.71
N GLY A 21 32.88 -16.70 -49.45
CA GLY A 21 33.94 -15.77 -48.97
C GLY A 21 33.75 -15.19 -47.54
N THR A 22 34.08 -15.88 -46.43
CA THR A 22 35.42 -16.05 -45.78
C THR A 22 36.09 -14.72 -45.41
N LEU A 23 36.17 -14.31 -44.12
CA LEU A 23 37.15 -14.69 -43.06
C LEU A 23 36.60 -14.17 -41.68
N ALA A 24 37.01 -14.55 -40.46
CA ALA A 24 37.61 -15.73 -39.80
C ALA A 24 38.24 -15.26 -38.46
N SER A 25 37.77 -15.76 -37.29
CA SER A 25 38.46 -15.87 -35.96
C SER A 25 37.43 -15.92 -34.81
N SER A 26 37.10 -17.10 -34.23
CA SER A 26 37.71 -17.74 -33.03
C SER A 26 37.41 -17.01 -31.70
N TRP A 27 36.94 -17.62 -30.59
CA TRP A 27 37.21 -18.96 -30.02
C TRP A 27 36.04 -19.55 -29.20
N THR A 28 35.92 -20.87 -29.11
CA THR A 28 35.18 -21.61 -28.06
C THR A 28 35.87 -22.95 -27.72
N PRO A 29 35.84 -23.43 -26.45
CA PRO A 29 36.37 -24.75 -26.08
C PRO A 29 35.32 -25.89 -26.16
N ARG A 30 35.76 -27.07 -26.61
CA ARG A 30 34.99 -28.33 -26.71
C ARG A 30 35.19 -29.25 -25.49
N ILE A 31 34.14 -29.97 -25.06
CA ILE A 31 34.15 -31.41 -24.70
C ILE A 31 32.73 -31.95 -25.01
N LEU A 32 32.43 -32.56 -26.17
CA LEU A 32 32.59 -33.97 -26.56
C LEU A 32 31.80 -35.02 -25.73
N LEU A 33 30.72 -35.53 -26.34
CA LEU A 33 29.99 -36.76 -25.99
C LEU A 33 29.97 -37.69 -27.21
N THR A 34 30.26 -38.98 -27.04
CA THR A 34 30.03 -40.06 -28.03
C THR A 34 29.71 -41.39 -27.31
N PRO A 35 29.05 -42.36 -27.98
CA PRO A 35 28.10 -43.24 -27.28
C PRO A 35 28.46 -44.74 -27.16
N ASN A 36 27.45 -45.49 -26.71
CA ASN A 36 27.37 -46.87 -26.18
C ASN A 36 27.63 -48.05 -27.16
N ARG A 37 27.76 -49.28 -26.58
CA ARG A 37 27.86 -50.68 -27.11
C ARG A 37 29.20 -51.36 -26.76
N ASP A 38 29.29 -52.64 -26.38
CA ASP A 38 28.28 -53.70 -26.11
C ASP A 38 28.87 -54.79 -25.17
N SER A 39 27.98 -55.53 -24.49
CA SER A 39 28.09 -56.94 -24.05
C SER A 39 29.10 -57.46 -22.98
N GLU A 40 28.52 -58.27 -22.08
CA GLU A 40 29.09 -59.45 -21.39
C GLU A 40 30.30 -59.32 -20.45
N GLN A 41 30.02 -59.35 -19.14
CA GLN A 41 30.39 -60.48 -18.27
C GLN A 41 29.58 -60.49 -16.97
N GLN A 42 29.10 -61.68 -16.57
CA GLN A 42 28.28 -61.91 -15.39
C GLN A 42 28.93 -62.94 -14.45
N GLN A 43 28.57 -62.87 -13.16
CA GLN A 43 28.87 -63.82 -12.08
C GLN A 43 30.29 -63.79 -11.48
N LEU A 44 30.39 -63.27 -10.24
CA LEU A 44 30.59 -64.10 -9.04
C LEU A 44 30.38 -63.26 -7.77
N LEU A 45 29.44 -63.68 -6.90
CA LEU A 45 29.20 -63.11 -5.57
C LEU A 45 29.56 -64.14 -4.50
N PRO A 46 30.09 -63.70 -3.36
CA PRO A 46 29.72 -64.28 -2.07
C PRO A 46 28.85 -63.30 -1.26
N ARG A 47 27.73 -63.80 -0.73
CA ARG A 47 26.84 -63.04 0.16
C ARG A 47 27.50 -62.84 1.52
N VAL A 48 27.63 -61.59 1.97
CA VAL A 48 27.75 -61.25 3.40
C VAL A 48 26.44 -60.59 3.85
N ARG A 49 25.85 -61.09 4.94
CA ARG A 49 24.58 -60.60 5.49
C ARG A 49 24.77 -59.20 6.10
N ALA A 50 24.16 -58.18 5.50
CA ALA A 50 23.93 -56.92 6.20
C ALA A 50 22.74 -57.10 7.16
N SER A 51 23.00 -57.06 8.47
CA SER A 51 21.93 -57.04 9.47
C SER A 51 21.30 -55.65 9.47
N ALA A 52 20.01 -55.55 9.11
CA ALA A 52 19.30 -54.29 9.13
C ALA A 52 19.12 -53.81 10.58
N ASN A 53 19.75 -52.70 10.93
CA ASN A 53 19.57 -52.04 12.22
C ASN A 53 19.15 -50.58 12.00
N ASN A 54 17.95 -50.41 11.44
CA ASN A 54 17.31 -49.11 11.28
C ASN A 54 16.77 -48.62 12.63
N GLY A 55 17.68 -48.20 13.51
CA GLY A 55 17.31 -47.24 14.56
C GLY A 55 17.05 -45.86 13.92
N PRO A 56 16.24 -44.98 14.54
CA PRO A 56 16.15 -43.60 14.11
C PRO A 56 17.54 -42.98 14.16
N THR A 57 17.94 -42.28 13.09
CA THR A 57 19.20 -41.54 13.05
C THR A 57 19.15 -40.42 14.07
N SER A 58 19.64 -40.70 15.28
CA SER A 58 19.75 -39.71 16.36
C SER A 58 20.63 -38.56 15.87
N GLU A 59 19.98 -37.43 15.59
CA GLU A 59 20.65 -36.21 15.18
C GLU A 59 21.61 -35.80 16.30
N ARG A 60 22.91 -35.67 16.02
CA ARG A 60 23.84 -35.15 17.03
C ARG A 60 23.64 -33.63 17.15
N PRO A 61 23.63 -33.05 18.36
CA PRO A 61 23.62 -31.61 18.52
C PRO A 61 24.83 -30.99 17.79
N ASP A 62 24.55 -30.18 16.77
CA ASP A 62 25.56 -29.36 16.12
C ASP A 62 26.09 -28.32 17.13
N THR A 63 27.38 -27.98 17.07
CA THR A 63 27.92 -26.85 17.85
C THR A 63 27.23 -25.55 17.39
N PRO A 64 26.60 -24.78 18.30
CA PRO A 64 25.97 -23.52 17.95
C PRO A 64 26.99 -22.54 17.35
N PRO A 65 26.64 -21.82 16.26
CA PRO A 65 27.50 -20.77 15.73
C PRO A 65 27.58 -19.58 16.71
N ARG A 66 28.65 -18.78 16.58
CA ARG A 66 28.76 -17.51 17.32
C ARG A 66 27.65 -16.53 16.89
N PRO A 67 27.25 -15.59 17.76
CA PRO A 67 26.29 -14.53 17.42
C PRO A 67 26.64 -13.84 16.11
N SER A 68 25.64 -13.75 15.24
CA SER A 68 25.77 -13.17 13.90
C SER A 68 24.52 -12.37 13.53
N ILE A 69 24.68 -11.57 12.47
CA ILE A 69 23.61 -10.79 11.84
C ILE A 69 23.01 -11.64 10.70
N VAL A 70 21.69 -11.83 10.77
CA VAL A 70 20.90 -12.64 9.84
C VAL A 70 19.84 -11.73 9.24
N ILE A 71 20.28 -10.87 8.32
CA ILE A 71 19.44 -9.96 7.54
C ILE A 71 19.67 -10.31 6.06
N PRO A 72 18.61 -10.46 5.24
CA PRO A 72 18.74 -10.76 3.81
C PRO A 72 19.17 -9.56 2.96
N PHE A 73 19.39 -8.39 3.59
CA PHE A 73 19.68 -7.12 2.95
C PHE A 73 21.04 -6.58 3.36
N ALA A 74 21.79 -6.04 2.40
CA ALA A 74 23.02 -5.29 2.68
C ALA A 74 22.72 -3.89 3.24
N ARG A 75 23.57 -3.38 4.14
CA ARG A 75 23.50 -2.01 4.66
C ARG A 75 23.54 -1.00 3.51
N ASP A 76 22.70 0.02 3.56
CA ASP A 76 22.69 1.07 2.53
C ASP A 76 23.78 2.12 2.82
N VAL A 77 24.82 2.14 1.99
CA VAL A 77 25.88 3.18 2.00
C VAL A 77 25.34 4.59 1.78
N ASP A 78 24.20 4.72 1.10
CA ASP A 78 23.53 5.98 0.84
C ASP A 78 22.51 6.34 1.93
N PHE A 79 22.39 5.56 3.00
CA PHE A 79 21.42 5.82 4.07
C PHE A 79 21.50 7.28 4.54
N VAL A 80 20.35 7.90 4.74
CA VAL A 80 20.23 9.26 5.25
C VAL A 80 19.51 9.17 6.58
N ASP A 81 20.23 9.57 7.62
CA ASP A 81 19.69 9.66 8.96
C ASP A 81 18.54 10.67 9.03
N ARG A 82 17.60 10.42 9.94
CA ARG A 82 16.30 11.10 10.01
C ARG A 82 16.08 11.74 11.38
N GLY A 83 17.11 12.42 11.90
CA GLY A 83 17.08 13.05 13.21
C GLY A 83 17.01 12.00 14.33
N THR A 84 16.13 12.22 15.31
CA THR A 84 16.09 11.39 16.54
C THR A 84 15.55 9.97 16.34
N LEU A 85 15.01 9.61 15.17
CA LEU A 85 14.30 8.34 14.98
C LEU A 85 15.13 7.09 15.35
N LEU A 86 16.42 7.03 14.99
CA LEU A 86 17.26 5.87 15.34
C LEU A 86 17.61 5.83 16.83
N ASP A 87 17.72 6.99 17.49
CA ASP A 87 17.93 7.10 18.93
C ASP A 87 16.66 6.74 19.72
N GLU A 88 15.48 7.11 19.21
CA GLU A 88 14.19 6.71 19.78
C GLU A 88 13.95 5.20 19.66
N ILE A 89 14.24 4.62 18.48
CA ILE A 89 14.24 3.16 18.29
C ILE A 89 15.20 2.52 19.30
N HIS A 90 16.41 3.05 19.44
CA HIS A 90 17.38 2.50 20.38
C HIS A 90 16.92 2.58 21.84
N GLY A 91 16.44 3.74 22.29
CA GLY A 91 15.95 3.93 23.65
C GLY A 91 14.78 3.01 24.00
N ARG A 92 13.87 2.75 23.04
CA ARG A 92 12.75 1.83 23.23
C ARG A 92 13.18 0.36 23.17
N CYS A 93 14.01 -0.05 22.22
CA CYS A 93 14.49 -1.43 22.07
C CYS A 93 15.59 -1.85 23.06
N ALA A 94 16.30 -0.92 23.69
CA ALA A 94 17.38 -1.25 24.64
C ALA A 94 16.85 -1.89 25.93
N ARG A 95 15.62 -1.53 26.34
CA ARG A 95 14.92 -2.05 27.53
C ARG A 95 14.76 -3.59 27.45
N PRO A 96 14.89 -4.31 28.57
CA PRO A 96 14.66 -5.76 28.63
C PRO A 96 13.24 -6.14 28.15
N GLY A 97 13.11 -7.17 27.32
CA GLY A 97 11.81 -7.69 26.84
C GLY A 97 11.03 -6.78 25.89
N ALA A 98 11.59 -5.65 25.47
CA ALA A 98 10.84 -4.61 24.78
C ALA A 98 10.32 -5.01 23.40
N ARG A 99 9.09 -4.60 23.10
CA ARG A 99 8.47 -4.67 21.78
C ARG A 99 8.21 -3.25 21.29
N THR A 100 8.86 -2.86 20.20
CA THR A 100 8.73 -1.52 19.59
C THR A 100 8.19 -1.68 18.18
N ALA A 101 7.27 -0.82 17.74
CA ALA A 101 6.72 -0.87 16.39
C ALA A 101 6.96 0.43 15.61
N LEU A 102 7.34 0.30 14.34
CA LEU A 102 7.40 1.37 13.37
C LEU A 102 6.12 1.33 12.54
N VAL A 103 5.30 2.37 12.66
CA VAL A 103 4.04 2.56 11.93
C VAL A 103 4.19 3.72 10.94
N GLY A 104 3.42 3.74 9.87
CA GLY A 104 3.44 4.86 8.90
C GLY A 104 3.07 4.40 7.50
N LEU A 105 2.98 5.35 6.57
CA LEU A 105 2.54 5.09 5.20
C LEU A 105 3.45 4.08 4.45
N GLY A 106 2.91 3.39 3.45
CA GLY A 106 3.71 2.55 2.54
C GLY A 106 4.81 3.37 1.84
N GLY A 107 6.03 2.84 1.75
CA GLY A 107 7.16 3.55 1.12
C GLY A 107 7.92 4.56 1.98
N VAL A 108 7.46 4.85 3.22
CA VAL A 108 8.02 5.88 4.11
C VAL A 108 9.40 5.56 4.74
N GLY A 109 9.92 4.36 4.50
CA GLY A 109 11.28 3.96 4.93
C GLY A 109 11.37 3.17 6.24
N LYS A 110 10.27 2.68 6.82
CA LYS A 110 10.26 1.87 8.06
C LYS A 110 11.25 0.70 8.04
N SER A 111 11.18 -0.16 7.02
CA SER A 111 12.09 -1.29 6.85
C SER A 111 13.54 -0.85 6.67
N GLN A 112 13.77 0.33 6.08
CA GLN A 112 15.12 0.90 5.92
C GLN A 112 15.70 1.38 7.27
N LEU A 113 14.88 1.99 8.13
CA LEU A 113 15.24 2.32 9.51
C LEU A 113 15.51 1.04 10.32
N ALA A 114 14.71 0.00 10.15
CA ALA A 114 14.92 -1.29 10.81
C ALA A 114 16.22 -1.98 10.36
N ILE A 115 16.55 -1.96 9.06
CA ILE A 115 17.83 -2.46 8.54
C ILE A 115 19.01 -1.70 9.15
N GLU A 116 19.00 -0.36 9.11
CA GLU A 116 20.10 0.44 9.66
C GLU A 116 20.24 0.25 11.18
N TYR A 117 19.12 0.27 11.92
CA TYR A 117 19.15 -0.01 13.36
C TYR A 117 19.73 -1.41 13.67
N ALA A 118 19.34 -2.42 12.89
CA ALA A 118 19.82 -3.79 13.06
C ALA A 118 21.34 -3.91 12.79
N TYR A 119 21.89 -3.14 11.84
CA TYR A 119 23.34 -3.00 11.68
C TYR A 119 23.99 -2.24 12.84
N GLN A 120 23.42 -1.12 13.31
CA GLN A 120 23.96 -0.40 14.47
C GLN A 120 23.92 -1.20 15.77
N THR A 121 22.91 -2.05 15.98
CA THR A 121 22.86 -3.00 17.10
C THR A 121 24.05 -3.96 17.05
N ARG A 122 24.45 -4.39 15.85
CA ARG A 122 25.61 -5.26 15.65
C ARG A 122 26.94 -4.51 15.84
N ASP A 123 27.05 -3.27 15.38
CA ASP A 123 28.23 -2.43 15.57
C ASP A 123 28.46 -2.12 17.06
N ARG A 124 27.37 -1.89 17.83
CA ARG A 124 27.40 -1.69 19.29
C ARG A 124 27.75 -2.96 20.06
N SER A 125 27.40 -4.15 19.56
CA SER A 125 27.65 -5.43 20.22
C SER A 125 27.79 -6.59 19.23
N ALA A 126 29.01 -7.04 19.02
CA ALA A 126 29.33 -8.24 18.23
C ALA A 126 28.87 -9.57 18.90
N GLU A 127 28.34 -9.51 20.12
CA GLU A 127 27.77 -10.65 20.85
C GLU A 127 26.24 -10.70 20.75
N THR A 128 25.60 -9.64 20.23
CA THR A 128 24.14 -9.62 20.02
C THR A 128 23.77 -10.35 18.73
N TRP A 129 22.80 -11.27 18.82
CA TRP A 129 22.12 -11.84 17.66
C TRP A 129 21.17 -10.82 17.03
N VAL A 130 21.12 -10.79 15.71
CA VAL A 130 20.19 -9.95 14.97
C VAL A 130 19.51 -10.84 13.94
N LEU A 131 18.21 -11.06 14.10
CA LEU A 131 17.41 -12.03 13.34
C LEU A 131 16.27 -11.30 12.60
N TRP A 132 16.02 -11.69 11.35
CA TRP A 132 15.01 -11.09 10.50
C TRP A 132 13.91 -12.08 10.16
N VAL A 133 12.65 -11.65 10.25
CA VAL A 133 11.45 -12.42 9.91
C VAL A 133 10.59 -11.63 8.94
N HIS A 134 10.29 -12.22 7.79
CA HIS A 134 9.29 -11.70 6.87
C HIS A 134 7.90 -12.09 7.38
N ALA A 135 7.12 -11.12 7.79
CA ALA A 135 5.84 -11.32 8.46
C ALA A 135 4.66 -10.77 7.66
N SER A 136 4.79 -10.73 6.33
CA SER A 136 3.74 -10.32 5.38
C SER A 136 2.58 -11.32 5.28
N ASN A 137 2.80 -12.59 5.62
CA ASN A 137 1.78 -13.64 5.73
C ASN A 137 2.33 -14.83 6.53
N ALA A 138 1.44 -15.77 6.89
CA ALA A 138 1.77 -16.97 7.67
C ALA A 138 2.87 -17.85 7.04
N ALA A 139 2.88 -18.04 5.72
CA ALA A 139 3.86 -18.90 5.05
C ALA A 139 5.27 -18.29 5.06
N ARG A 140 5.39 -16.97 4.81
CA ARG A 140 6.65 -16.23 4.93
C ARG A 140 7.16 -16.20 6.38
N PHE A 141 6.25 -16.10 7.34
CA PHE A 141 6.58 -16.12 8.77
C PHE A 141 7.11 -17.50 9.20
N GLU A 142 6.46 -18.60 8.80
CA GLU A 142 6.93 -19.96 9.05
C GLU A 142 8.29 -20.23 8.40
N GLN A 143 8.46 -19.88 7.12
CA GLN A 143 9.73 -20.06 6.42
C GLN A 143 10.87 -19.31 7.12
N SER A 144 10.64 -18.07 7.55
CA SER A 144 11.63 -17.29 8.30
C SER A 144 12.02 -17.96 9.62
N TYR A 145 11.06 -18.58 10.32
CA TYR A 145 11.34 -19.34 11.54
C TYR A 145 12.17 -20.62 11.24
N ARG A 146 11.90 -21.31 10.13
CA ARG A 146 12.71 -22.45 9.65
C ARG A 146 14.14 -22.00 9.33
N ASP A 147 14.29 -20.90 8.60
CA ASP A 147 15.59 -20.33 8.23
C ASP A 147 16.40 -19.93 9.48
N ILE A 148 15.77 -19.31 10.49
CA ILE A 148 16.39 -19.00 11.79
C ILE A 148 16.85 -20.29 12.48
N ALA A 149 15.99 -21.30 12.58
CA ALA A 149 16.31 -22.56 13.24
C ALA A 149 17.49 -23.28 12.59
N ASP A 150 17.57 -23.28 11.25
CA ASP A 150 18.71 -23.81 10.50
C ASP A 150 19.98 -22.98 10.68
N ARG A 151 19.87 -21.66 10.72
CA ARG A 151 21.00 -20.74 10.91
C ARG A 151 21.66 -20.89 12.27
N VAL A 152 20.87 -20.96 13.34
CA VAL A 152 21.37 -21.12 14.72
C VAL A 152 21.55 -22.59 15.12
N LYS A 153 21.16 -23.51 14.23
CA LYS A 153 21.27 -24.97 14.34
C LYS A 153 20.52 -25.58 15.52
N ILE A 154 19.25 -25.21 15.69
CA ILE A 154 18.38 -25.78 16.73
C ILE A 154 18.27 -27.31 16.53
N PHE A 155 18.27 -28.05 17.64
CA PHE A 155 18.08 -29.50 17.65
C PHE A 155 16.66 -29.87 17.20
N GLY A 156 16.50 -30.89 16.34
CA GLY A 156 15.19 -31.35 15.88
C GLY A 156 14.57 -30.53 14.74
N ARG A 157 15.21 -29.43 14.31
CA ARG A 157 14.75 -28.57 13.19
C ARG A 157 14.52 -29.30 11.87
N LYS A 158 15.19 -30.43 11.65
CA LYS A 158 15.07 -31.25 10.42
C LYS A 158 13.88 -32.20 10.43
N ASP A 159 13.17 -32.36 11.56
CA ASP A 159 11.94 -33.15 11.59
C ASP A 159 10.80 -32.33 10.96
N PRO A 160 10.17 -32.80 9.85
CA PRO A 160 9.04 -32.11 9.24
C PRO A 160 7.82 -31.97 10.16
N LYS A 161 7.74 -32.76 11.24
CA LYS A 161 6.67 -32.71 12.24
C LYS A 161 6.99 -31.84 13.45
N ALA A 162 8.20 -31.28 13.55
CA ALA A 162 8.54 -30.41 14.66
C ALA A 162 7.77 -29.07 14.58
N ASP A 163 7.23 -28.65 15.71
CA ASP A 163 6.73 -27.29 15.91
C ASP A 163 7.91 -26.31 15.90
N ILE A 164 8.16 -25.73 14.72
CA ILE A 164 9.27 -24.81 14.49
C ILE A 164 9.15 -23.53 15.33
N PHE A 165 7.92 -23.07 15.57
CA PHE A 165 7.65 -21.88 16.35
C PHE A 165 8.05 -22.09 17.80
N LYS A 166 7.68 -23.24 18.38
CA LYS A 166 8.11 -23.65 19.71
C LYS A 166 9.62 -23.82 19.81
N LEU A 167 10.26 -24.50 18.84
CA LEU A 167 11.71 -24.70 18.84
C LEU A 167 12.49 -23.37 18.86
N VAL A 168 12.09 -22.41 18.03
CA VAL A 168 12.72 -21.07 17.98
C VAL A 168 12.39 -20.26 19.23
N HIS A 169 11.14 -20.29 19.70
CA HIS A 169 10.73 -19.63 20.95
C HIS A 169 11.56 -20.10 22.15
N ASP A 170 11.67 -21.41 22.35
CA ASP A 170 12.37 -22.01 23.49
C ASP A 170 13.89 -21.72 23.40
N TRP A 171 14.46 -21.68 22.18
CA TRP A 171 15.85 -21.24 21.96
C TRP A 171 16.08 -19.75 22.27
N LEU A 172 15.17 -18.87 21.84
CA LEU A 172 15.25 -17.42 22.12
C LEU A 172 15.11 -17.12 23.62
N CYS A 173 14.20 -17.81 24.31
CA CYS A 173 14.02 -17.70 25.76
C CYS A 173 15.22 -18.28 26.54
N GLY A 174 15.83 -19.37 26.06
CA GLY A 174 17.01 -20.01 26.66
C GLY A 174 18.35 -19.39 26.28
N SER A 175 18.37 -18.38 25.39
CA SER A 175 19.60 -17.79 24.86
C SER A 175 20.40 -17.07 25.96
N LYS A 176 21.72 -17.28 25.97
CA LYS A 176 22.62 -16.60 26.92
C LYS A 176 22.97 -15.20 26.44
N GLU A 177 23.04 -15.02 25.14
CA GLU A 177 23.39 -13.78 24.48
C GLU A 177 22.16 -12.86 24.34
N ARG A 178 22.40 -11.56 24.10
CA ARG A 178 21.32 -10.63 23.74
C ARG A 178 20.85 -10.92 22.32
N TRP A 179 19.57 -10.66 22.04
CA TRP A 179 19.05 -10.77 20.68
C TRP A 179 18.05 -9.66 20.32
N LEU A 180 18.03 -9.32 19.03
CA LEU A 180 17.06 -8.46 18.37
C LEU A 180 16.35 -9.28 17.29
N LEU A 181 15.02 -9.34 17.35
CA LEU A 181 14.18 -9.96 16.34
C LEU A 181 13.40 -8.87 15.59
N VAL A 182 13.62 -8.76 14.28
CA VAL A 182 12.88 -7.82 13.42
C VAL A 182 11.75 -8.56 12.72
N LEU A 183 10.50 -8.12 12.94
CA LEU A 183 9.32 -8.60 12.22
C LEU A 183 8.95 -7.56 11.16
N ASP A 184 9.25 -7.83 9.89
CA ASP A 184 9.07 -6.86 8.80
C ASP A 184 7.76 -7.07 8.03
N ASN A 185 7.09 -5.95 7.73
CA ASN A 185 5.86 -5.85 6.94
C ASN A 185 4.65 -6.62 7.56
N VAL A 186 4.40 -6.46 8.86
CA VAL A 186 3.22 -7.02 9.57
C VAL A 186 1.95 -6.22 9.28
N ASP A 187 1.56 -6.10 8.01
CA ASP A 187 0.42 -5.28 7.59
C ASP A 187 -0.94 -5.91 7.96
N ASP A 188 -1.01 -7.25 8.02
CA ASP A 188 -2.13 -8.03 8.52
C ASP A 188 -1.69 -8.88 9.73
N ALA A 189 -2.05 -8.46 10.94
CA ALA A 189 -1.71 -9.19 12.16
C ALA A 189 -2.65 -10.39 12.45
N ARG A 190 -3.74 -10.59 11.70
CA ARG A 190 -4.74 -11.64 11.99
C ARG A 190 -4.13 -13.02 12.04
N PHE A 191 -3.23 -13.37 11.12
CA PHE A 191 -2.57 -14.67 11.12
C PHE A 191 -1.67 -14.92 12.35
N LEU A 192 -1.27 -13.87 13.08
CA LEU A 192 -0.54 -13.99 14.35
C LEU A 192 -1.47 -14.09 15.57
N LEU A 193 -2.65 -13.49 15.49
CA LEU A 193 -3.56 -13.25 16.62
C LEU A 193 -4.71 -14.26 16.69
N ASP A 194 -5.22 -14.66 15.52
CA ASP A 194 -6.31 -15.60 15.40
C ASP A 194 -5.81 -17.02 15.69
N ARG A 195 -6.71 -17.88 16.16
CA ARG A 195 -6.42 -19.31 16.29
C ARG A 195 -6.50 -19.98 14.92
N PRO A 196 -5.58 -20.91 14.59
CA PRO A 196 -5.72 -21.73 13.40
C PRO A 196 -7.08 -22.44 13.38
N THR A 197 -7.90 -22.16 12.37
CA THR A 197 -9.23 -22.78 12.22
C THR A 197 -9.15 -24.23 11.75
N THR A 198 -8.01 -24.65 11.23
CA THR A 198 -7.69 -26.04 10.89
C THR A 198 -7.43 -26.84 12.17
N ASN A 199 -8.43 -27.63 12.57
CA ASN A 199 -8.45 -28.56 13.71
C ASN A 199 -8.81 -27.94 15.07
N LEU A 200 -10.11 -27.69 15.28
CA LEU A 200 -10.75 -27.36 16.56
C LEU A 200 -10.50 -28.37 17.70
N THR A 201 -9.86 -29.51 17.41
CA THR A 201 -9.51 -30.58 18.36
C THR A 201 -8.11 -30.44 18.94
N ASP A 202 -7.26 -29.55 18.43
CA ASP A 202 -5.90 -29.35 18.92
C ASP A 202 -5.78 -28.03 19.70
N GLY A 203 -5.04 -28.05 20.81
CA GLY A 203 -4.91 -26.92 21.75
C GLY A 203 -3.99 -25.80 21.24
N SER A 204 -3.97 -25.59 19.92
CA SER A 204 -3.05 -24.68 19.26
C SER A 204 -3.24 -23.23 19.73
N LYS A 205 -2.12 -22.60 20.11
CA LYS A 205 -2.08 -21.20 20.51
C LYS A 205 -1.91 -20.30 19.27
N PRO A 206 -2.40 -19.05 19.30
CA PRO A 206 -2.07 -18.07 18.27
C PRO A 206 -0.56 -17.90 18.11
N LEU A 207 -0.08 -17.62 16.88
CA LEU A 207 1.37 -17.54 16.63
C LEU A 207 2.08 -16.44 17.42
N ARG A 208 1.36 -15.38 17.84
CA ARG A 208 1.86 -14.34 18.75
C ARG A 208 2.37 -14.91 20.08
N GLU A 209 1.84 -16.04 20.55
CA GLU A 209 2.29 -16.68 21.80
C GLU A 209 3.66 -17.37 21.66
N PHE A 210 4.18 -17.51 20.43
CA PHE A 210 5.56 -17.90 20.14
C PHE A 210 6.49 -16.71 19.86
N LEU A 211 6.00 -15.47 19.98
CA LEU A 211 6.86 -14.30 20.12
C LEU A 211 7.31 -14.23 21.58
N PRO A 212 8.58 -14.46 21.90
CA PRO A 212 9.05 -14.51 23.28
C PRO A 212 8.96 -13.15 23.98
N HIS A 213 8.91 -13.18 25.30
CA HIS A 213 9.12 -12.02 26.18
C HIS A 213 10.18 -12.44 27.22
N CYS A 214 11.42 -11.96 27.05
CA CYS A 214 12.53 -12.28 27.95
C CYS A 214 13.51 -11.11 28.05
N GLU A 215 14.23 -11.01 29.18
CA GLU A 215 15.08 -9.84 29.49
C GLU A 215 16.20 -9.58 28.46
N ARG A 216 16.68 -10.64 27.80
CA ARG A 216 17.78 -10.59 26.83
C ARG A 216 17.28 -10.34 25.39
N GLY A 217 15.97 -10.36 25.19
CA GLY A 217 15.32 -10.14 23.91
C GLY A 217 14.80 -8.73 23.70
N SER A 218 14.69 -8.36 22.44
CA SER A 218 13.97 -7.18 21.97
C SER A 218 13.34 -7.47 20.60
N ILE A 219 12.12 -7.00 20.38
CA ILE A 219 11.40 -7.15 19.11
C ILE A 219 11.19 -5.77 18.49
N LEU A 220 11.54 -5.63 17.21
CA LEU A 220 11.24 -4.45 16.40
C LEU A 220 10.27 -4.87 15.29
N VAL A 221 9.10 -4.26 15.24
CA VAL A 221 8.06 -4.53 14.24
C VAL A 221 8.05 -3.41 13.20
N THR A 222 7.84 -3.72 11.93
CA THR A 222 7.47 -2.72 10.91
C THR A 222 6.08 -3.06 10.35
N THR A 223 5.22 -2.06 10.21
CA THR A 223 3.87 -2.24 9.64
C THR A 223 3.33 -0.94 9.06
N ARG A 224 2.42 -1.04 8.10
CA ARG A 224 1.61 0.09 7.61
C ARG A 224 0.35 0.32 8.44
N ASN A 225 0.03 -0.59 9.36
CA ASN A 225 -1.23 -0.67 10.06
C ASN A 225 -1.04 -0.40 11.56
N ASP A 226 -1.51 0.75 12.06
CA ASP A 226 -1.41 1.13 13.48
C ASP A 226 -2.12 0.13 14.41
N GLU A 227 -3.28 -0.37 14.01
CA GLU A 227 -4.03 -1.37 14.76
C GLU A 227 -3.24 -2.69 14.90
N ALA A 228 -2.54 -3.09 13.84
CA ALA A 228 -1.64 -4.26 13.87
C ALA A 228 -0.47 -4.04 14.85
N ALA A 229 0.13 -2.84 14.86
CA ALA A 229 1.18 -2.50 15.81
C ALA A 229 0.67 -2.54 17.27
N LEU A 230 -0.48 -1.92 17.54
CA LEU A 230 -1.09 -1.86 18.87
C LEU A 230 -1.46 -3.23 19.45
N LYS A 231 -1.71 -4.23 18.60
CA LYS A 231 -1.98 -5.62 19.01
C LYS A 231 -0.71 -6.44 19.29
N LEU A 232 0.47 -5.91 18.94
CA LEU A 232 1.78 -6.58 19.05
C LEU A 232 2.72 -5.94 20.08
N VAL A 233 2.61 -4.63 20.34
CA VAL A 233 3.34 -3.93 21.42
C VAL A 233 2.55 -3.94 22.73
N GLU A 234 3.24 -3.68 23.85
CA GLU A 234 2.63 -3.70 25.19
C GLU A 234 2.01 -2.37 25.60
N ARG A 235 2.53 -1.24 25.09
CA ARG A 235 2.05 0.11 25.42
C ARG A 235 1.96 0.95 24.14
N ARG A 236 0.95 1.84 24.06
CA ARG A 236 0.87 2.84 22.97
C ARG A 236 2.16 3.65 22.80
N GLY A 237 2.84 3.96 23.91
CA GLY A 237 4.15 4.65 23.91
C GLY A 237 5.32 3.85 23.33
N ASP A 238 5.12 2.59 22.91
CA ASP A 238 6.12 1.77 22.21
C ASP A 238 5.93 1.79 20.67
N VAL A 239 4.91 2.50 20.16
CA VAL A 239 4.72 2.77 18.73
C VAL A 239 5.44 4.06 18.33
N ILE A 240 6.27 4.00 17.28
CA ILE A 240 6.92 5.13 16.62
C ILE A 240 6.24 5.35 15.27
N THR A 241 5.58 6.50 15.11
CA THR A 241 5.05 6.95 13.83
C THR A 241 6.20 7.48 12.96
N VAL A 242 6.35 6.92 11.76
CA VAL A 242 7.36 7.30 10.78
C VAL A 242 6.68 8.10 9.66
N GLU A 243 6.86 9.42 9.71
CA GLU A 243 6.33 10.38 8.74
C GLU A 243 7.21 10.45 7.47
N PRO A 244 6.78 11.13 6.38
CA PRO A 244 7.66 11.48 5.24
C PRO A 244 8.95 12.18 5.69
N MET A 245 9.98 12.21 4.83
CA MET A 245 11.24 12.89 5.21
C MET A 245 11.02 14.38 5.40
N ASP A 246 11.84 15.00 6.25
CA ASP A 246 11.97 16.44 6.22
C ASP A 246 12.68 16.89 4.92
N LYS A 247 12.55 18.17 4.58
CA LYS A 247 13.17 18.74 3.38
C LYS A 247 14.69 18.49 3.27
N PRO A 248 15.54 18.69 4.31
CA PRO A 248 16.97 18.45 4.18
C PRO A 248 17.31 16.97 3.96
N SER A 249 16.67 16.04 4.68
CA SER A 249 16.96 14.61 4.53
C SER A 249 16.46 14.06 3.19
N ALA A 250 15.30 14.53 2.72
CA ALA A 250 14.78 14.18 1.39
C ALA A 250 15.74 14.61 0.26
N VAL A 251 16.22 15.86 0.30
CA VAL A 251 17.18 16.38 -0.69
C VAL A 251 18.52 15.66 -0.59
N ALA A 252 19.00 15.35 0.61
CA ALA A 252 20.23 14.59 0.80
C ALA A 252 20.11 13.17 0.20
N LEU A 253 18.99 12.48 0.41
CA LEU A 253 18.73 11.16 -0.16
C LEU A 253 18.71 11.21 -1.70
N PHE A 254 17.99 12.20 -2.25
CA PHE A 254 17.89 12.38 -3.69
C PHE A 254 19.27 12.61 -4.33
N LYS A 255 20.10 13.51 -3.75
CA LYS A 255 21.46 13.78 -4.23
C LYS A 255 22.36 12.55 -4.17
N LYS A 256 22.34 11.80 -3.06
CA LYS A 256 23.11 10.54 -2.94
C LYS A 256 22.73 9.53 -4.03
N LYS A 257 21.43 9.34 -4.31
CA LYS A 257 20.94 8.38 -5.31
C LYS A 257 21.12 8.84 -6.77
N LEU A 258 21.24 10.15 -7.03
CA LEU A 258 21.64 10.66 -8.36
C LEU A 258 23.15 10.61 -8.59
N GLY A 259 23.96 10.65 -7.53
CA GLY A 259 25.43 10.74 -7.65
C GLY A 259 25.94 12.10 -8.15
N THR A 260 25.08 13.13 -8.24
CA THR A 260 25.40 14.47 -8.76
C THR A 260 25.18 15.55 -7.71
N LEU A 261 26.04 16.58 -7.71
CA LEU A 261 26.01 17.66 -6.72
C LEU A 261 25.29 18.95 -7.20
N ASP A 262 25.24 19.20 -8.51
CA ASP A 262 24.98 20.54 -9.07
C ASP A 262 23.51 21.01 -9.04
N ASP A 263 22.53 20.18 -9.43
CA ASP A 263 21.13 20.59 -9.64
C ASP A 263 20.30 20.76 -8.35
N SER A 264 20.85 21.43 -7.33
CA SER A 264 20.27 21.51 -5.99
C SER A 264 18.87 22.15 -5.92
N SER A 265 18.51 23.02 -6.86
CA SER A 265 17.18 23.67 -6.88
C SER A 265 16.11 22.74 -7.45
N ALA A 266 16.34 22.17 -8.64
CA ALA A 266 15.43 21.22 -9.27
C ALA A 266 15.26 19.94 -8.42
N VAL A 267 16.31 19.48 -7.74
CA VAL A 267 16.23 18.35 -6.80
C VAL A 267 15.34 18.69 -5.59
N ALA A 268 15.45 19.92 -5.05
CA ALA A 268 14.59 20.34 -3.94
C ALA A 268 13.12 20.50 -4.37
N GLU A 269 12.88 21.01 -5.57
CA GLU A 269 11.55 21.11 -6.16
C GLU A 269 10.93 19.73 -6.43
N LEU A 270 11.70 18.77 -6.95
CA LEU A 270 11.23 17.40 -7.15
C LEU A 270 10.98 16.67 -5.83
N ALA A 271 11.80 16.89 -4.80
CA ALA A 271 11.54 16.35 -3.47
C ALA A 271 10.21 16.86 -2.87
N VAL A 272 9.86 18.14 -3.08
CA VAL A 272 8.55 18.72 -2.71
C VAL A 272 7.41 18.04 -3.49
N VAL A 273 7.56 17.91 -4.81
CA VAL A 273 6.55 17.33 -5.71
C VAL A 273 6.27 15.85 -5.44
N LEU A 274 7.23 15.13 -4.86
CA LEU A 274 7.11 13.76 -4.38
C LEU A 274 6.75 13.67 -2.88
N GLU A 275 6.34 14.78 -2.28
CA GLU A 275 5.95 14.92 -0.87
C GLU A 275 6.96 14.31 0.11
N TYR A 276 8.25 14.47 -0.21
CA TYR A 276 9.38 13.95 0.55
C TYR A 276 9.35 12.43 0.81
N MET A 277 8.62 11.67 -0.01
CA MET A 277 8.41 10.23 0.16
C MET A 277 9.65 9.43 -0.29
N PRO A 278 10.37 8.71 0.61
CA PRO A 278 11.65 8.07 0.29
C PRO A 278 11.58 7.12 -0.91
N LEU A 279 10.57 6.26 -0.98
CA LEU A 279 10.46 5.33 -2.12
C LEU A 279 10.27 6.08 -3.45
N ALA A 280 9.40 7.09 -3.49
CA ALA A 280 9.18 7.89 -4.71
C ALA A 280 10.48 8.63 -5.12
N ILE A 281 11.22 9.16 -4.15
CA ILE A 281 12.54 9.78 -4.35
C ILE A 281 13.54 8.79 -4.98
N VAL A 282 13.70 7.59 -4.40
CA VAL A 282 14.66 6.60 -4.89
C VAL A 282 14.25 6.06 -6.27
N GLN A 283 12.94 5.89 -6.53
CA GLN A 283 12.43 5.53 -7.86
C GLN A 283 12.71 6.62 -8.90
N ALA A 284 12.40 7.88 -8.60
CA ALA A 284 12.64 9.01 -9.50
C ALA A 284 14.14 9.17 -9.80
N ALA A 285 14.99 9.09 -8.76
CA ALA A 285 16.44 9.11 -8.92
C ALA A 285 16.93 7.95 -9.81
N ALA A 286 16.47 6.71 -9.58
CA ALA A 286 16.84 5.56 -10.42
C ALA A 286 16.43 5.75 -11.89
N TYR A 287 15.18 6.17 -12.14
CA TYR A 287 14.67 6.45 -13.48
C TYR A 287 15.51 7.48 -14.24
N ILE A 288 15.88 8.57 -13.55
CA ILE A 288 16.72 9.65 -14.08
C ILE A 288 18.14 9.13 -14.35
N SER A 289 18.81 8.56 -13.35
CA SER A 289 20.22 8.12 -13.44
C SER A 289 20.47 7.15 -14.59
N GLN A 290 19.54 6.23 -14.87
CA GLN A 290 19.63 5.30 -16.00
C GLN A 290 19.46 5.95 -17.39
N ARG A 291 18.97 7.19 -17.45
CA ARG A 291 18.65 7.93 -18.69
C ARG A 291 19.47 9.20 -18.88
N VAL A 292 20.38 9.50 -17.95
CA VAL A 292 21.46 10.49 -18.12
C VAL A 292 22.30 10.13 -19.35
N PRO A 293 22.75 11.09 -20.18
CA PRO A 293 22.51 12.53 -20.10
C PRO A 293 21.24 13.01 -20.84
N ARG A 294 20.45 12.11 -21.44
CA ARG A 294 19.25 12.45 -22.24
C ARG A 294 18.03 12.84 -21.40
N TYR A 295 18.12 12.67 -20.09
CA TYR A 295 17.06 12.90 -19.13
C TYR A 295 17.64 13.53 -17.85
N SER A 296 17.13 14.70 -17.49
CA SER A 296 17.55 15.50 -16.33
C SER A 296 16.44 15.56 -15.28
N VAL A 297 16.77 16.08 -14.10
CA VAL A 297 15.81 16.34 -13.02
C VAL A 297 14.68 17.27 -13.49
N VAL A 298 15.04 18.35 -14.21
CA VAL A 298 14.08 19.30 -14.79
C VAL A 298 13.13 18.59 -15.78
N LYS A 299 13.66 17.73 -16.67
CA LYS A 299 12.83 16.99 -17.62
C LYS A 299 11.89 15.97 -16.95
N TYR A 300 12.29 15.39 -15.83
CA TYR A 300 11.41 14.57 -15.00
C TYR A 300 10.26 15.41 -14.42
N LEU A 301 10.58 16.57 -13.83
CA LEU A 301 9.60 17.53 -13.30
C LEU A 301 8.58 17.96 -14.36
N ASP A 302 9.05 18.29 -15.57
CA ASP A 302 8.19 18.68 -16.69
C ASP A 302 7.23 17.55 -17.10
N GLU A 303 7.74 16.32 -17.30
CA GLU A 303 6.87 15.17 -17.60
C GLU A 303 5.88 14.88 -16.47
N TYR A 304 6.31 14.97 -15.21
CA TYR A 304 5.45 14.79 -14.03
C TYR A 304 4.33 15.86 -13.95
N ARG A 305 4.60 17.08 -14.41
CA ARG A 305 3.60 18.16 -14.40
C ARG A 305 2.54 18.02 -15.49
N LYS A 306 2.85 17.39 -16.63
CA LYS A 306 1.97 17.32 -17.82
C LYS A 306 0.59 16.70 -17.58
N SER A 307 0.49 15.61 -16.82
CA SER A 307 -0.81 14.96 -16.52
C SER A 307 -0.69 13.90 -15.42
N GLU A 308 -1.80 13.55 -14.76
CA GLU A 308 -1.85 12.42 -13.82
C GLU A 308 -1.40 11.11 -14.46
N ARG A 309 -1.79 10.84 -15.72
CA ARG A 309 -1.31 9.67 -16.48
C ARG A 309 0.21 9.63 -16.59
N LYS A 310 0.86 10.78 -16.77
CA LYS A 310 2.32 10.87 -16.79
C LYS A 310 2.94 10.67 -15.41
N ARG A 311 2.42 11.31 -14.35
CA ARG A 311 2.83 11.05 -12.95
C ARG A 311 2.81 9.57 -12.63
N THR A 312 1.67 8.94 -12.90
CA THR A 312 1.47 7.50 -12.76
C THR A 312 2.53 6.71 -13.53
N SER A 313 2.74 6.99 -14.83
CA SER A 313 3.73 6.24 -15.63
C SER A 313 5.18 6.38 -15.15
N LEU A 314 5.53 7.47 -14.47
CA LEU A 314 6.87 7.71 -13.92
C LEU A 314 7.04 7.06 -12.53
N LEU A 315 5.97 7.00 -11.73
CA LEU A 315 5.97 6.37 -10.40
C LEU A 315 5.69 4.87 -10.43
N ASP A 316 5.19 4.34 -11.55
CA ASP A 316 5.00 2.90 -11.76
C ASP A 316 6.26 2.18 -12.23
N TYR A 317 7.39 2.90 -12.29
CA TYR A 317 8.65 2.35 -12.75
C TYR A 317 9.21 1.31 -11.76
N ASP A 318 9.35 0.08 -12.24
CA ASP A 318 9.67 -1.12 -11.45
C ASP A 318 10.91 -1.86 -12.00
N GLU A 319 11.98 -1.12 -12.35
CA GLU A 319 13.28 -1.77 -12.55
C GLU A 319 13.92 -2.11 -11.21
N GLY A 320 14.18 -3.41 -11.02
CA GLY A 320 14.48 -4.03 -9.73
C GLY A 320 15.64 -3.40 -8.98
N GLN A 321 15.35 -2.79 -7.83
CA GLN A 321 16.38 -2.40 -6.88
C GLN A 321 16.80 -3.62 -6.06
N LEU A 322 18.08 -3.98 -6.16
CA LEU A 322 18.73 -5.17 -5.55
C LEU A 322 18.69 -5.24 -3.99
N ARG A 323 17.89 -4.41 -3.32
CA ARG A 323 17.85 -4.23 -1.86
C ARG A 323 16.45 -4.34 -1.26
N ARG A 324 15.47 -4.85 -2.01
CA ARG A 324 14.13 -5.19 -1.51
C ARG A 324 13.91 -6.70 -1.55
N ASP A 325 12.95 -7.17 -0.74
CA ASP A 325 12.41 -8.53 -0.89
C ASP A 325 11.89 -8.71 -2.32
N TRP A 326 12.06 -9.90 -2.88
CA TRP A 326 11.81 -10.15 -4.31
C TRP A 326 10.31 -10.10 -4.68
N GLU A 327 9.41 -10.18 -3.69
CA GLU A 327 7.97 -9.92 -3.85
C GLU A 327 7.59 -8.43 -3.68
N ALA A 328 8.47 -7.61 -3.09
CA ALA A 328 8.18 -6.21 -2.80
C ALA A 328 8.40 -5.33 -4.04
N LYS A 329 7.32 -5.12 -4.80
CA LYS A 329 7.30 -4.25 -5.99
C LYS A 329 7.92 -2.87 -5.69
N ASN A 330 8.72 -2.35 -6.61
CA ASN A 330 9.42 -1.07 -6.40
C ASN A 330 8.50 0.14 -6.62
N SER A 331 7.37 -0.04 -7.32
CA SER A 331 6.32 0.97 -7.51
C SER A 331 5.68 1.40 -6.19
N ILE A 332 5.84 2.69 -5.83
CA ILE A 332 5.09 3.34 -4.74
C ILE A 332 3.58 3.26 -4.98
N ILE A 333 3.14 3.35 -6.24
CA ILE A 333 1.74 3.27 -6.59
C ILE A 333 1.18 1.88 -6.29
N VAL A 334 1.87 0.82 -6.72
CA VAL A 334 1.39 -0.54 -6.41
C VAL A 334 1.52 -0.85 -4.92
N THR A 335 2.52 -0.26 -4.23
CA THR A 335 2.66 -0.37 -2.76
C THR A 335 1.37 0.04 -2.04
N TRP A 336 0.71 1.13 -2.44
CA TRP A 336 -0.58 1.52 -1.85
C TRP A 336 -1.79 0.85 -2.48
N GLN A 337 -1.76 0.46 -3.76
CA GLN A 337 -2.84 -0.35 -4.33
C GLN A 337 -3.05 -1.65 -3.55
N MET A 338 -1.98 -2.34 -3.13
CA MET A 338 -2.08 -3.52 -2.26
C MET A 338 -2.77 -3.21 -0.91
N SER A 339 -2.46 -2.06 -0.31
CA SER A 339 -3.09 -1.64 0.96
C SER A 339 -4.55 -1.19 0.77
N PHE A 340 -4.88 -0.55 -0.36
CA PHE A 340 -6.24 -0.22 -0.74
C PHE A 340 -7.09 -1.46 -1.01
N GLU A 341 -6.56 -2.45 -1.75
CA GLU A 341 -7.22 -3.73 -2.00
C GLU A 341 -7.45 -4.52 -0.71
N TYR A 342 -6.52 -4.47 0.24
CA TYR A 342 -6.72 -5.04 1.57
C TYR A 342 -7.88 -4.37 2.32
N ILE A 343 -7.94 -3.03 2.35
CA ILE A 343 -9.06 -2.30 2.95
C ILE A 343 -10.37 -2.64 2.22
N GLN A 344 -10.36 -2.73 0.89
CA GLN A 344 -11.54 -3.08 0.09
C GLN A 344 -12.06 -4.49 0.41
N GLN A 345 -11.19 -5.44 0.75
CA GLN A 345 -11.55 -6.80 1.14
C GLN A 345 -12.03 -6.90 2.59
N THR A 346 -11.40 -6.16 3.52
CA THR A 346 -11.70 -6.26 4.96
C THR A 346 -12.80 -5.30 5.42
N ARG A 347 -12.89 -4.11 4.83
CA ARG A 347 -13.89 -3.08 5.13
C ARG A 347 -14.25 -2.27 3.85
N PRO A 348 -15.15 -2.81 2.99
CA PRO A 348 -15.50 -2.19 1.71
C PRO A 348 -15.97 -0.74 1.80
N SER A 349 -16.68 -0.39 2.89
CA SER A 349 -17.20 0.97 3.13
C SER A 349 -16.09 2.01 3.31
N ALA A 350 -15.00 1.67 4.00
CA ALA A 350 -13.80 2.52 4.10
C ALA A 350 -13.10 2.69 2.74
N ALA A 351 -13.03 1.64 1.91
CA ALA A 351 -12.47 1.75 0.55
C ALA A 351 -13.35 2.60 -0.38
N ASP A 352 -14.67 2.49 -0.23
CA ASP A 352 -15.64 3.37 -0.90
C ASP A 352 -15.47 4.84 -0.44
N LEU A 353 -15.29 5.08 0.86
CA LEU A 353 -15.03 6.41 1.43
C LEU A 353 -13.73 7.02 0.89
N LEU A 354 -12.63 6.26 0.84
CA LEU A 354 -11.38 6.74 0.24
C LEU A 354 -11.53 6.99 -1.27
N SER A 355 -12.33 6.19 -1.98
CA SER A 355 -12.62 6.38 -3.40
C SER A 355 -13.36 7.71 -3.63
N LEU A 356 -14.33 8.04 -2.78
CA LEU A 356 -15.00 9.34 -2.75
C LEU A 356 -14.00 10.48 -2.44
N MET A 357 -13.26 10.38 -1.34
CA MET A 357 -12.28 11.39 -0.92
C MET A 357 -11.24 11.65 -2.02
N SER A 358 -10.89 10.63 -2.81
CA SER A 358 -9.98 10.78 -3.93
C SER A 358 -10.47 11.76 -5.01
N LEU A 359 -11.77 12.07 -5.09
CA LEU A 359 -12.34 13.00 -6.07
C LEU A 359 -12.25 14.48 -5.68
N PHE A 360 -12.09 14.80 -4.40
CA PHE A 360 -12.02 16.18 -3.91
C PHE A 360 -10.59 16.77 -4.03
N ASP A 361 -10.38 17.99 -3.55
CA ASP A 361 -9.03 18.39 -3.16
C ASP A 361 -8.56 17.44 -2.03
N ARG A 362 -7.26 17.23 -1.95
CA ARG A 362 -6.64 16.30 -1.00
C ARG A 362 -6.47 16.91 0.40
N GLN A 363 -6.57 18.22 0.56
CA GLN A 363 -6.44 18.93 1.84
C GLN A 363 -7.76 19.59 2.22
N GLY A 364 -8.05 19.62 3.53
CA GLY A 364 -9.23 20.31 4.06
C GLY A 364 -10.57 19.76 3.58
N ILE A 365 -10.70 18.45 3.37
CA ILE A 365 -11.96 17.79 2.97
C ILE A 365 -12.94 17.84 4.15
N PRO A 366 -14.04 18.62 4.11
CA PRO A 366 -14.93 18.72 5.26
C PRO A 366 -15.71 17.42 5.45
N GLU A 367 -15.71 16.88 6.67
CA GLU A 367 -16.34 15.58 7.00
C GLU A 367 -17.84 15.56 6.68
N ALA A 368 -18.52 16.70 6.85
CA ALA A 368 -19.93 16.89 6.51
C ALA A 368 -20.26 16.63 5.03
N LEU A 369 -19.30 16.77 4.10
CA LEU A 369 -19.50 16.40 2.68
C LEU A 369 -19.54 14.88 2.48
N LEU A 370 -18.83 14.13 3.33
CA LEU A 370 -18.70 12.68 3.23
C LEU A 370 -19.87 11.97 3.93
N GLN A 371 -20.23 12.43 5.15
CA GLN A 371 -21.36 11.89 5.92
C GLN A 371 -22.68 11.95 5.14
N ARG A 372 -23.02 13.11 4.54
CA ARG A 372 -24.27 13.32 3.78
C ARG A 372 -24.43 12.36 2.60
N GLN A 373 -23.33 11.82 2.05
CA GLN A 373 -23.35 10.85 0.96
C GLN A 373 -23.41 9.39 1.44
N GLY A 374 -22.86 9.08 2.62
CA GLY A 374 -22.99 7.76 3.25
C GLY A 374 -24.45 7.38 3.49
N SER A 375 -25.24 8.30 4.05
CA SER A 375 -26.66 8.08 4.37
C SER A 375 -27.52 7.80 3.13
N GLN A 376 -27.26 8.47 1.99
CA GLN A 376 -27.98 8.23 0.73
C GLN A 376 -27.72 6.81 0.18
N ARG A 377 -26.50 6.30 0.36
CA ARG A 377 -26.07 4.98 -0.13
C ARG A 377 -26.71 3.82 0.66
N GLY A 378 -26.95 4.01 1.96
CA GLY A 378 -27.69 3.07 2.81
C GLY A 378 -29.16 2.90 2.40
N ALA A 379 -29.82 4.01 2.00
CA ALA A 379 -31.22 4.01 1.57
C ALA A 379 -31.45 3.35 0.19
N GLN A 380 -30.42 3.32 -0.67
CA GLN A 380 -30.51 2.68 -2.00
C GLN A 380 -30.16 1.19 -1.96
N ARG A 381 -29.24 0.76 -1.08
CA ARG A 381 -28.86 -0.66 -0.94
C ARG A 381 -29.94 -1.53 -0.31
N SER A 382 -30.84 -0.94 0.45
CA SER A 382 -31.95 -1.60 1.15
C SER A 382 -33.20 -1.84 0.29
N GLN A 383 -33.18 -1.45 -1.00
CA GLN A 383 -34.27 -1.69 -1.94
C GLN A 383 -34.05 -2.89 -2.89
N SER A 384 -32.95 -3.62 -2.75
CA SER A 384 -32.55 -4.71 -3.67
C SER A 384 -32.60 -6.13 -3.06
N GLU A 385 -33.43 -6.37 -2.06
CA GLU A 385 -33.77 -7.72 -1.59
C GLU A 385 -35.28 -7.98 -1.68
N PRO A 386 -35.71 -9.14 -2.21
CA PRO A 386 -37.12 -9.49 -2.27
C PRO A 386 -37.60 -9.88 -0.86
N ARG A 387 -38.53 -9.09 -0.31
CA ARG A 387 -39.17 -9.38 0.98
C ARG A 387 -39.88 -10.73 0.91
N GLN A 388 -39.49 -11.67 1.77
CA GLN A 388 -40.35 -12.79 2.15
C GLN A 388 -41.28 -12.33 3.27
N ASP A 389 -42.58 -12.35 3.02
CA ASP A 389 -43.59 -11.97 3.99
C ASP A 389 -43.66 -12.98 5.14
N VAL A 390 -43.14 -12.60 6.29
CA VAL A 390 -43.42 -13.27 7.58
C VAL A 390 -44.16 -12.29 8.46
N TRP A 391 -45.44 -12.58 8.70
CA TRP A 391 -46.25 -11.83 9.66
C TRP A 391 -45.84 -12.18 11.09
N GLY A 392 -45.34 -11.20 11.81
CA GLY A 392 -45.16 -11.22 13.26
C GLY A 392 -45.36 -9.80 13.77
N SER A 393 -46.38 -9.59 14.59
CA SER A 393 -46.54 -8.34 15.33
C SER A 393 -45.55 -8.32 16.50
N ASP A 394 -44.98 -7.16 16.79
CA ASP A 394 -45.42 -6.30 17.89
C ASP A 394 -44.69 -4.95 17.78
N GLU A 395 -45.18 -3.93 18.50
CA GLU A 395 -44.69 -2.54 18.40
C GLU A 395 -43.40 -2.31 19.24
N GLU A 396 -42.89 -1.07 19.19
CA GLU A 396 -41.78 -0.52 19.99
C GLU A 396 -40.34 -0.86 19.54
N ASP A 397 -39.81 -0.11 18.57
CA ASP A 397 -38.70 0.82 18.85
C ASP A 397 -38.69 1.97 17.82
N ASN A 398 -38.66 3.22 18.29
CA ASN A 398 -38.64 4.41 17.44
C ASN A 398 -37.55 5.41 17.89
N GLY A 399 -36.36 4.89 18.23
CA GLY A 399 -35.18 5.72 18.45
C GLY A 399 -33.86 4.96 18.42
N SER A 400 -33.18 4.91 17.26
CA SER A 400 -31.71 4.67 17.12
C SER A 400 -31.17 4.56 15.68
N GLN A 401 -31.93 4.87 14.62
CA GLN A 401 -31.42 4.77 13.24
C GLN A 401 -30.37 5.82 12.84
N SER A 402 -30.12 6.86 13.64
CA SER A 402 -29.05 7.84 13.36
C SER A 402 -27.68 7.40 13.85
N SER A 403 -27.58 6.82 15.05
CA SER A 403 -26.28 6.50 15.68
C SER A 403 -25.51 5.42 14.92
N THR A 404 -26.19 4.43 14.36
CA THR A 404 -25.56 3.33 13.61
C THR A 404 -24.91 3.77 12.30
N GLY A 405 -25.35 4.88 11.70
CA GLY A 405 -24.71 5.47 10.53
C GLY A 405 -23.44 6.24 10.87
N ASP A 406 -23.47 7.01 11.96
CA ASP A 406 -22.32 7.78 12.45
C ASP A 406 -21.21 6.85 12.97
N ASP A 407 -21.55 5.82 13.74
CA ASP A 407 -20.62 4.79 14.22
C ASP A 407 -19.89 4.09 13.05
N GLN A 408 -20.62 3.79 11.95
CA GLN A 408 -20.03 3.16 10.77
C GLN A 408 -19.05 4.10 10.04
N PHE A 409 -19.36 5.40 9.97
CA PHE A 409 -18.50 6.42 9.35
C PHE A 409 -17.21 6.62 10.15
N GLU A 410 -17.31 6.74 11.47
CA GLU A 410 -16.14 6.88 12.36
C GLU A 410 -15.22 5.67 12.27
N ASP A 411 -15.76 4.46 12.33
CA ASP A 411 -14.99 3.23 12.10
C ASP A 411 -14.28 3.22 10.73
N ASP A 412 -14.94 3.70 9.67
CA ASP A 412 -14.36 3.76 8.33
C ASP A 412 -13.18 4.76 8.29
N ILE A 413 -13.31 5.92 8.93
CA ILE A 413 -12.22 6.87 9.13
C ILE A 413 -11.09 6.25 9.94
N VAL A 414 -11.38 5.55 11.05
CA VAL A 414 -10.40 4.82 11.86
C VAL A 414 -9.65 3.80 11.00
N ALA A 415 -10.34 3.02 10.16
CA ALA A 415 -9.70 2.06 9.26
C ALA A 415 -8.74 2.73 8.26
N LEU A 416 -9.11 3.88 7.68
CA LEU A 416 -8.23 4.64 6.78
C LEU A 416 -7.04 5.29 7.50
N ARG A 417 -7.24 5.77 8.74
CA ARG A 417 -6.18 6.31 9.60
C ARG A 417 -5.20 5.22 10.05
N ASN A 418 -5.68 4.02 10.34
CA ASN A 418 -4.83 2.88 10.71
C ASN A 418 -3.82 2.56 9.61
N PHE A 419 -4.19 2.71 8.33
CA PHE A 419 -3.27 2.57 7.18
C PHE A 419 -2.47 3.84 6.83
N CYS A 420 -2.59 4.89 7.64
CA CYS A 420 -2.02 6.23 7.43
C CYS A 420 -2.40 6.86 6.06
N PHE A 421 -3.54 6.48 5.50
CA PHE A 421 -4.03 7.00 4.20
C PHE A 421 -4.67 8.38 4.34
N VAL A 422 -5.30 8.63 5.49
CA VAL A 422 -5.91 9.92 5.82
C VAL A 422 -5.46 10.40 7.19
N THR A 423 -5.40 11.72 7.36
CA THR A 423 -5.21 12.40 8.63
C THR A 423 -6.40 13.30 8.92
N VAL A 424 -6.71 13.50 10.20
CA VAL A 424 -7.74 14.45 10.66
C VAL A 424 -7.02 15.70 11.13
N ASP A 425 -7.58 16.87 10.85
CA ASP A 425 -7.09 18.15 11.37
C ASP A 425 -7.20 18.24 12.90
N THR A 426 -6.59 19.27 13.50
CA THR A 426 -6.69 19.50 14.95
C THR A 426 -8.11 19.88 15.41
N SER A 427 -8.99 20.23 14.47
CA SER A 427 -10.38 20.60 14.71
C SER A 427 -11.28 19.38 14.89
N GLY A 428 -10.94 18.24 14.26
CA GLY A 428 -11.85 17.11 14.12
C GLY A 428 -13.02 17.41 13.18
N THR A 429 -12.76 18.15 12.09
CA THR A 429 -13.79 18.55 11.11
C THR A 429 -13.35 18.41 9.66
N SER A 430 -12.05 18.29 9.42
CA SER A 430 -11.47 18.26 8.08
C SER A 430 -10.48 17.12 7.94
N LEU A 431 -10.60 16.38 6.85
CA LEU A 431 -9.71 15.27 6.51
C LEU A 431 -8.70 15.70 5.44
N GLU A 432 -7.50 15.13 5.54
CA GLU A 432 -6.44 15.29 4.55
C GLU A 432 -5.98 13.92 4.02
N MET A 433 -5.48 13.90 2.79
CA MET A 433 -4.93 12.74 2.11
C MET A 433 -3.59 13.10 1.46
N HIS A 434 -2.63 12.20 1.55
CA HIS A 434 -1.35 12.31 0.84
C HIS A 434 -1.62 12.34 -0.68
N ALA A 435 -1.06 13.29 -1.44
CA ALA A 435 -1.39 13.50 -2.87
C ALA A 435 -1.11 12.25 -3.71
N LEU A 436 -0.02 11.57 -3.39
CA LEU A 436 0.34 10.32 -4.05
C LEU A 436 -0.60 9.15 -3.71
N VAL A 437 -1.26 9.13 -2.53
CA VAL A 437 -2.33 8.16 -2.19
C VAL A 437 -3.58 8.45 -3.02
N GLN A 438 -3.99 9.73 -3.14
CA GLN A 438 -5.08 10.14 -4.04
C GLN A 438 -4.82 9.68 -5.48
N LEU A 439 -3.60 9.88 -5.99
CA LEU A 439 -3.19 9.43 -7.33
C LEU A 439 -3.29 7.89 -7.49
N ALA A 440 -2.86 7.13 -6.48
CA ALA A 440 -2.94 5.66 -6.52
C ALA A 440 -4.39 5.15 -6.48
N THR A 441 -5.25 5.75 -5.65
CA THR A 441 -6.69 5.44 -5.62
C THR A 441 -7.37 5.76 -6.95
N ARG A 442 -7.12 6.95 -7.53
CA ARG A 442 -7.63 7.31 -8.86
C ARG A 442 -7.17 6.35 -9.96
N LYS A 443 -5.88 5.98 -9.97
CA LYS A 443 -5.35 4.97 -10.93
C LYS A 443 -6.02 3.61 -10.74
N TRP A 444 -6.24 3.18 -9.49
CA TRP A 444 -6.94 1.93 -9.21
C TRP A 444 -8.38 1.96 -9.73
N LEU A 445 -9.10 3.07 -9.52
CA LEU A 445 -10.44 3.29 -10.07
C LEU A 445 -10.45 3.33 -11.60
N GLU A 446 -9.44 3.91 -12.27
CA GLU A 446 -9.30 3.90 -13.74
C GLU A 446 -9.07 2.46 -14.24
N ALA A 447 -8.14 1.72 -13.62
CA ALA A 447 -7.82 0.34 -13.98
C ALA A 447 -9.00 -0.65 -13.77
N ASN A 448 -9.88 -0.36 -12.80
CA ASN A 448 -11.08 -1.15 -12.53
C ASN A 448 -12.33 -0.63 -13.27
N SER A 449 -12.18 0.32 -14.20
CA SER A 449 -13.30 0.95 -14.95
C SER A 449 -14.36 1.63 -14.08
N LYS A 450 -14.01 2.01 -12.85
CA LYS A 450 -14.91 2.65 -11.87
C LYS A 450 -14.81 4.17 -11.88
N LEU A 451 -13.69 4.76 -12.28
CA LEU A 451 -13.42 6.20 -12.10
C LEU A 451 -14.52 7.11 -12.68
N GLU A 452 -15.02 6.84 -13.87
CA GLU A 452 -16.07 7.66 -14.49
C GLU A 452 -17.44 7.48 -13.83
N GLN A 453 -17.77 6.27 -13.35
CA GLN A 453 -18.98 6.02 -12.54
C GLN A 453 -18.94 6.85 -11.25
N TRP A 454 -17.78 6.86 -10.57
CA TRP A 454 -17.58 7.63 -9.35
C TRP A 454 -17.66 9.13 -9.60
N LYS A 455 -17.04 9.64 -10.67
CA LYS A 455 -17.19 11.05 -11.08
C LYS A 455 -18.64 11.42 -11.38
N GLN A 456 -19.38 10.61 -12.14
CA GLN A 456 -20.79 10.88 -12.43
C GLN A 456 -21.64 10.90 -11.16
N GLN A 457 -21.41 9.95 -10.25
CA GLN A 457 -22.18 9.82 -9.01
C GLN A 457 -21.92 10.97 -8.01
N PHE A 458 -20.69 11.47 -7.91
CA PHE A 458 -20.27 12.38 -6.83
C PHE A 458 -19.81 13.78 -7.27
N LEU A 459 -19.56 13.97 -8.58
CA LEU A 459 -19.20 15.25 -9.20
C LEU A 459 -20.10 15.60 -10.41
N GLY A 460 -21.23 14.90 -10.58
CA GLY A 460 -22.21 15.22 -11.62
C GLY A 460 -22.76 16.65 -11.49
N ALA A 461 -23.31 17.18 -12.59
CA ALA A 461 -24.02 18.47 -12.58
C ALA A 461 -25.15 18.51 -11.55
N ASP A 462 -25.79 17.34 -11.37
CA ASP A 462 -26.90 17.08 -10.47
C ASP A 462 -26.45 16.91 -9.00
N HIS A 463 -25.14 16.81 -8.71
CA HIS A 463 -24.69 16.50 -7.35
C HIS A 463 -24.88 17.67 -6.37
N PRO A 464 -25.41 17.48 -5.14
CA PRO A 464 -25.75 18.58 -4.23
C PRO A 464 -24.63 19.60 -3.90
N SER A 465 -23.35 19.18 -3.88
CA SER A 465 -22.24 20.13 -3.72
C SER A 465 -22.00 20.97 -4.99
N THR A 466 -22.13 20.38 -6.18
CA THR A 466 -22.13 21.09 -7.48
C THR A 466 -23.27 22.10 -7.53
N LEU A 467 -24.47 21.71 -7.06
CA LEU A 467 -25.64 22.60 -6.95
C LEU A 467 -25.45 23.70 -5.90
N THR A 468 -24.67 23.47 -4.85
CA THR A 468 -24.27 24.52 -3.89
C THR A 468 -23.29 25.50 -4.53
N SER A 469 -22.25 25.01 -5.21
CA SER A 469 -21.28 25.84 -5.93
C SER A 469 -21.93 26.66 -7.04
N MET A 470 -22.85 26.07 -7.82
CA MET A 470 -23.56 26.75 -8.90
C MET A 470 -24.49 27.85 -8.38
N ASN A 471 -25.21 27.62 -7.27
CA ASN A 471 -25.97 28.67 -6.59
C ASN A 471 -25.06 29.83 -6.14
N ASN A 472 -23.95 29.53 -5.47
CA ASN A 472 -23.06 30.56 -4.96
C ASN A 472 -22.39 31.37 -6.09
N LEU A 473 -22.10 30.73 -7.22
CA LEU A 473 -21.61 31.41 -8.42
C LEU A 473 -22.66 32.37 -9.00
N ALA A 474 -23.93 31.96 -9.08
CA ALA A 474 -25.02 32.81 -9.55
C ALA A 474 -25.20 34.06 -8.67
N PHE A 475 -25.14 33.92 -7.33
CA PHE A 475 -25.15 35.06 -6.41
C PHE A 475 -23.93 35.97 -6.59
N THR A 476 -22.76 35.41 -6.89
CA THR A 476 -21.54 36.18 -7.18
C THR A 476 -21.68 37.00 -8.46
N TRP A 477 -22.24 36.42 -9.53
CA TRP A 477 -22.49 37.12 -10.79
C TRP A 477 -23.55 38.22 -10.66
N LYS A 478 -24.64 37.98 -9.91
CA LYS A 478 -25.65 39.02 -9.59
C LYS A 478 -25.00 40.21 -8.87
N ALA A 479 -24.10 39.96 -7.90
CA ALA A 479 -23.35 41.00 -7.21
C ALA A 479 -22.32 41.74 -8.10
N GLN A 480 -21.89 41.14 -9.20
CA GLN A 480 -21.00 41.75 -10.21
C GLN A 480 -21.77 42.48 -11.33
N GLY A 481 -23.10 42.55 -11.25
CA GLY A 481 -23.96 43.21 -12.24
C GLY A 481 -24.32 42.36 -13.46
N GLN A 482 -23.86 41.10 -13.53
CA GLN A 482 -24.17 40.16 -14.61
C GLN A 482 -25.55 39.50 -14.36
N SER A 483 -26.61 40.31 -14.35
CA SER A 483 -27.94 39.89 -13.90
C SER A 483 -28.58 38.80 -14.76
N ALA A 484 -28.39 38.83 -16.08
CA ALA A 484 -29.00 37.85 -16.99
C ALA A 484 -28.37 36.46 -16.80
N GLU A 485 -27.04 36.39 -16.85
CA GLU A 485 -26.27 35.16 -16.67
C GLU A 485 -26.44 34.57 -15.27
N ALA A 486 -26.58 35.42 -14.24
CA ALA A 486 -26.89 35.00 -12.88
C ALA A 486 -28.29 34.35 -12.76
N ILE A 487 -29.31 34.94 -13.40
CA ILE A 487 -30.68 34.40 -13.39
C ILE A 487 -30.72 33.06 -14.15
N ASP A 488 -30.09 32.96 -15.32
CA ASP A 488 -30.04 31.70 -16.09
C ASP A 488 -29.31 30.58 -15.34
N LEU A 489 -28.20 30.89 -14.67
CA LEU A 489 -27.47 29.90 -13.85
C LEU A 489 -28.28 29.49 -12.61
N LEU A 490 -28.95 30.43 -11.94
CA LEU A 490 -29.82 30.12 -10.80
C LEU A 490 -31.05 29.31 -11.23
N ARG A 491 -31.62 29.59 -12.41
CA ARG A 491 -32.76 28.84 -12.99
C ARG A 491 -32.39 27.39 -13.27
N GLN A 492 -31.21 27.14 -13.85
CA GLN A 492 -30.65 25.78 -14.00
C GLN A 492 -30.46 25.12 -12.63
N CYS A 493 -29.87 25.84 -11.66
CA CYS A 493 -29.69 25.34 -10.30
C CYS A 493 -31.01 24.97 -9.62
N VAL A 494 -32.07 25.75 -9.78
CA VAL A 494 -33.41 25.45 -9.24
C VAL A 494 -34.01 24.20 -9.89
N GLN A 495 -33.89 24.04 -11.22
CA GLN A 495 -34.36 22.85 -11.92
C GLN A 495 -33.66 21.57 -11.44
N LEU A 496 -32.32 21.60 -11.32
CA LEU A 496 -31.56 20.45 -10.86
C LEU A 496 -31.78 20.16 -9.36
N ARG A 497 -31.83 21.20 -8.50
CA ARG A 497 -32.21 21.03 -7.08
C ARG A 497 -33.60 20.41 -6.94
N ARG A 498 -34.55 20.80 -7.79
CA ARG A 498 -35.90 20.19 -7.81
C ARG A 498 -35.84 18.71 -8.14
N HIS A 499 -35.10 18.34 -9.18
CA HIS A 499 -34.97 16.94 -9.63
C HIS A 499 -34.26 16.06 -8.59
N VAL A 500 -33.24 16.59 -7.92
CA VAL A 500 -32.31 15.83 -7.07
C VAL A 500 -32.73 15.80 -5.60
N LEU A 501 -33.21 16.93 -5.08
CA LEU A 501 -33.53 17.11 -3.66
C LEU A 501 -35.04 17.03 -3.38
N GLY A 502 -35.87 17.23 -4.41
CA GLY A 502 -37.32 17.26 -4.32
C GLY A 502 -37.91 18.60 -3.86
N ASP A 503 -39.19 18.81 -4.18
CA ASP A 503 -39.92 20.08 -4.04
C ASP A 503 -39.98 20.64 -2.60
N ASN A 504 -39.71 19.82 -1.58
CA ASN A 504 -39.81 20.21 -0.16
C ASN A 504 -38.45 20.52 0.49
N HIS A 505 -37.31 20.39 -0.23
CA HIS A 505 -36.00 20.55 0.38
C HIS A 505 -35.66 22.04 0.64
N PRO A 506 -35.11 22.41 1.82
CA PRO A 506 -34.76 23.82 2.13
C PRO A 506 -33.89 24.50 1.08
N ASP A 507 -32.81 23.85 0.63
CA ASP A 507 -31.93 24.33 -0.45
C ASP A 507 -32.68 24.62 -1.77
N PHE A 508 -33.71 23.84 -2.11
CA PHE A 508 -34.54 24.10 -3.29
C PHE A 508 -35.46 25.31 -3.08
N LEU A 509 -36.17 25.35 -1.96
CA LEU A 509 -37.10 26.43 -1.62
C LEU A 509 -36.38 27.79 -1.53
N SER A 510 -35.17 27.82 -0.97
CA SER A 510 -34.32 29.01 -0.88
C SER A 510 -33.92 29.54 -2.26
N SER A 511 -33.35 28.68 -3.13
CA SER A 511 -32.98 29.09 -4.49
C SER A 511 -34.19 29.50 -5.35
N LEU A 512 -35.34 28.82 -5.18
CA LEU A 512 -36.58 29.18 -5.88
C LEU A 512 -37.11 30.54 -5.44
N GLY A 513 -37.00 30.87 -4.15
CA GLY A 513 -37.36 32.20 -3.63
C GLY A 513 -36.49 33.30 -4.22
N ALA A 514 -35.16 33.10 -4.21
CA ALA A 514 -34.20 34.04 -4.80
C ALA A 514 -34.42 34.23 -6.32
N LEU A 515 -34.68 33.15 -7.05
CA LEU A 515 -34.96 33.20 -8.49
C LEU A 515 -36.19 34.06 -8.80
N LYS A 516 -37.31 33.80 -8.11
CA LYS A 516 -38.55 34.57 -8.28
C LYS A 516 -38.35 36.06 -7.98
N GLN A 517 -37.56 36.38 -6.97
CA GLN A 517 -37.23 37.76 -6.63
C GLN A 517 -36.45 38.43 -7.76
N TRP A 518 -35.38 37.81 -8.26
CA TRP A 518 -34.55 38.41 -9.31
C TRP A 518 -35.25 38.53 -10.66
N GLU A 519 -36.17 37.61 -10.98
CA GLU A 519 -37.01 37.68 -12.18
C GLU A 519 -38.03 38.82 -12.11
N ALA A 520 -38.54 39.15 -10.92
CA ALA A 520 -39.40 40.32 -10.70
C ALA A 520 -38.61 41.64 -10.81
N GLU A 521 -37.48 41.75 -10.11
CA GLU A 521 -36.57 42.91 -10.18
C GLU A 521 -36.14 43.23 -11.62
N GLY A 522 -35.87 42.20 -12.43
CA GLY A 522 -35.50 42.38 -13.83
C GLY A 522 -36.66 42.80 -14.74
N SER A 523 -37.91 42.49 -14.35
CA SER A 523 -39.10 42.91 -15.08
C SER A 523 -39.42 44.39 -14.83
N GLU A 524 -39.34 44.84 -13.56
CA GLU A 524 -39.54 46.24 -13.18
C GLU A 524 -38.51 47.18 -13.82
N GLN A 525 -37.25 46.75 -13.93
CA GLN A 525 -36.18 47.52 -14.60
C GLN A 525 -36.36 47.64 -16.12
N LEU A 526 -37.12 46.75 -16.76
CA LEU A 526 -37.45 46.86 -18.18
C LEU A 526 -38.63 47.82 -18.40
N GLU A 527 -39.63 47.82 -17.51
CA GLU A 527 -40.75 48.76 -17.58
C GLU A 527 -40.31 50.22 -17.30
N GLU A 528 -39.34 50.47 -16.41
CA GLU A 528 -38.77 51.81 -16.20
C GLU A 528 -37.90 52.33 -17.37
N LEU A 529 -37.49 51.48 -18.30
CA LEU A 529 -36.69 51.85 -19.48
C LEU A 529 -37.52 52.07 -20.76
N GLU A 530 -38.83 51.78 -20.73
CA GLU A 530 -39.77 52.00 -21.84
C GLU A 530 -40.69 53.23 -21.64
N ILE A 531 -40.44 54.05 -20.61
CA ILE A 531 -41.14 55.32 -20.28
C ILE A 531 -40.27 56.55 -20.59
#